data_AF-A0A3M1N3Q1-F1
#
_entry.id   AF-A0A3M1N3Q1-F1
#
_cell.length_a   1.000
_cell.length_b   1.000
_cell.length_c   1.000
_cell.angle_alpha   90.00
_cell.angle_beta   90.00
_cell.angle_gamma   90.00
#
_symmetry.space_group_name_H-M   'P 1'
#
loop_
_entity.id
_entity.type
_entity.pdbx_description
1 polymer ?
#
loop_
_entity_poly.entity_id
_entity_poly.type
_entity_poly.pdbx_seq_one_letter_code
_entity_poly.pdbx_strand_id
1 'polypeptide(L)'
;DISIIDCGSKHNLPLYIAIAKAFEIPYLVIHDEDPLPDPIPEDWTEGKIREKKRTFSLNETIKILVEMPLEQVEMLSPDFETISGVSKSQGEKKGKAFAALDHFEAVDQSNIPDRLRQVVYAAFNAQGAKA
;
A
#
# COMPACT_ATOMS: atom_id res chain seq x y z
N ASP A 1 -2.48 -7.54 20.56
CA ASP A 1 -1.69 -8.20 19.49
C ASP A 1 -2.05 -7.61 18.15
N ILE A 2 -1.11 -7.63 17.20
CA ILE A 2 -1.27 -7.09 15.84
C ILE A 2 -0.98 -8.20 14.85
N SER A 3 -1.86 -8.37 13.86
CA SER A 3 -1.70 -9.31 12.75
C SER A 3 -1.49 -8.52 11.46
N ILE A 4 -0.48 -8.90 10.68
CA ILE A 4 -0.23 -8.35 9.35
C ILE A 4 -0.76 -9.38 8.33
N ILE A 5 -1.65 -8.94 7.44
CA ILE A 5 -2.34 -9.83 6.49
C ILE A 5 -2.00 -9.40 5.07
N ASP A 6 -1.30 -10.28 4.33
CA ASP A 6 -1.18 -10.12 2.88
C ASP A 6 -2.49 -10.54 2.21
N CYS A 7 -3.18 -9.57 1.62
CA CYS A 7 -4.46 -9.79 0.93
C CYS A 7 -4.25 -10.26 -0.53
N GLY A 8 -3.01 -10.38 -1.00
CA GLY A 8 -2.62 -10.84 -2.34
C GLY A 8 -2.87 -9.84 -3.47
N SER A 9 -3.92 -9.02 -3.39
CA SER A 9 -4.17 -7.92 -4.33
C SER A 9 -5.14 -6.87 -3.78
N LYS A 10 -5.10 -5.67 -4.36
CA LYS A 10 -6.07 -4.59 -4.08
C LYS A 10 -7.53 -5.02 -4.32
N HIS A 11 -7.77 -5.94 -5.26
CA HIS A 11 -9.12 -6.45 -5.56
C HIS A 11 -9.72 -7.26 -4.41
N ASN A 12 -8.88 -7.79 -3.50
CA ASN A 12 -9.34 -8.58 -2.37
C ASN A 12 -9.61 -7.73 -1.13
N LEU A 13 -9.05 -6.51 -1.04
CA LEU A 13 -9.21 -5.64 0.13
C LEU A 13 -10.68 -5.42 0.53
N PRO A 14 -11.64 -5.19 -0.40
CA PRO A 14 -13.05 -5.08 -0.03
C PRO A 14 -13.61 -6.27 0.76
N LEU A 15 -13.17 -7.50 0.44
CA LEU A 15 -13.59 -8.71 1.17
C LEU A 15 -13.04 -8.71 2.60
N TYR A 16 -11.74 -8.43 2.76
CA TYR A 16 -11.11 -8.38 4.08
C TYR A 16 -11.70 -7.27 4.96
N ILE A 17 -11.97 -6.10 4.38
CA ILE A 17 -12.65 -4.98 5.05
C ILE A 17 -14.04 -5.42 5.52
N ALA A 18 -14.83 -6.06 4.65
CA ALA A 18 -16.17 -6.54 5.01
C ALA A 18 -16.14 -7.57 6.14
N ILE A 19 -15.17 -8.49 6.12
CA ILE A 19 -14.97 -9.48 7.19
C ILE A 19 -14.59 -8.78 8.50
N ALA A 20 -13.56 -7.93 8.48
CA ALA A 20 -13.10 -7.24 9.68
C ALA A 20 -14.23 -6.40 10.32
N LYS A 21 -15.01 -5.70 9.49
CA LYS A 21 -16.23 -4.99 9.93
C LYS A 21 -17.26 -5.92 10.56
N ALA A 22 -17.59 -7.04 9.92
CA ALA A 22 -18.60 -7.98 10.40
C ALA A 22 -18.25 -8.60 11.77
N PHE A 23 -16.96 -8.68 12.09
CA PHE A 23 -16.46 -9.17 13.38
C PHE A 23 -16.01 -8.05 14.33
N GLU A 24 -16.25 -6.78 13.97
CA GLU A 24 -15.85 -5.60 14.76
C GLU A 24 -14.35 -5.60 15.13
N ILE A 25 -13.52 -6.12 14.24
CA ILE A 25 -12.06 -6.17 14.41
C ILE A 25 -11.50 -4.81 13.98
N PRO A 26 -10.75 -4.07 14.81
CA PRO A 26 -10.08 -2.85 14.38
C PRO A 26 -9.01 -3.16 13.32
N TYR A 27 -8.97 -2.37 12.24
CA TYR A 27 -8.03 -2.58 11.14
C TYR A 27 -7.53 -1.26 10.53
N LEU A 28 -6.36 -1.35 9.90
CA LEU A 28 -5.78 -0.30 9.06
C LEU A 28 -5.44 -0.93 7.71
N VAL A 29 -5.87 -0.27 6.62
CA VAL A 29 -5.66 -0.74 5.25
C VAL A 29 -4.49 0.00 4.64
N ILE A 30 -3.47 -0.71 4.17
CA ILE A 30 -2.34 -0.12 3.45
C ILE A 30 -2.39 -0.62 2.00
N HIS A 31 -2.31 0.30 1.03
CA HIS A 31 -2.21 -0.06 -0.39
C HIS A 31 -1.53 1.02 -1.22
N ASP A 32 -1.00 0.64 -2.38
CA ASP A 32 -0.48 1.60 -3.35
C ASP A 32 -1.61 2.36 -4.05
N GLU A 33 -1.35 3.56 -4.53
CA GLU A 33 -2.28 4.31 -5.37
C GLU A 33 -2.39 3.64 -6.75
N ASP A 34 -1.27 3.21 -7.34
CA ASP A 34 -1.19 2.70 -8.70
C ASP A 34 -1.80 3.66 -9.74
N PRO A 35 -1.33 4.91 -9.84
CA PRO A 35 -1.86 5.86 -10.80
C PRO A 35 -1.65 5.37 -12.23
N LEU A 36 -2.57 5.75 -13.13
CA LEU A 36 -2.36 5.53 -14.56
C LEU A 36 -1.26 6.48 -15.07
N PRO A 37 -0.37 6.00 -15.96
CA PRO A 37 0.59 6.87 -16.63
C PRO A 37 -0.13 7.92 -17.48
N ASP A 38 0.43 9.12 -17.52
CA ASP A 38 -0.03 10.22 -18.37
C ASP A 38 1.16 10.77 -19.19
N PRO A 39 1.20 10.59 -20.54
CA PRO A 39 0.17 9.92 -21.35
C PRO A 39 0.15 8.39 -21.17
N ILE A 40 -1.00 7.78 -21.49
CA ILE A 40 -1.09 6.32 -21.56
C ILE A 40 -0.16 5.80 -22.67
N PRO A 41 0.72 4.83 -22.39
CA PRO A 41 1.62 4.28 -23.40
C PRO A 41 0.88 3.67 -24.58
N GLU A 42 1.37 3.95 -25.80
CA GLU A 42 0.74 3.51 -27.05
C GLU A 42 0.77 1.98 -27.23
N ASP A 43 1.69 1.29 -26.56
CA ASP A 43 1.85 -0.17 -26.60
C ASP A 43 0.85 -0.90 -25.68
N TRP A 44 0.06 -0.18 -24.89
CA TRP A 44 -0.95 -0.80 -24.02
C TRP A 44 -2.18 -1.23 -24.81
N THR A 45 -2.56 -2.50 -24.64
CA THR A 45 -3.84 -3.00 -25.15
C THR A 45 -5.02 -2.38 -24.40
N GLU A 46 -6.19 -2.31 -25.03
CA GLU A 46 -7.43 -1.84 -24.37
C GLU A 46 -7.75 -2.64 -23.09
N GLY A 47 -7.45 -3.93 -23.09
CA GLY A 47 -7.61 -4.80 -21.92
C GLY A 47 -6.73 -4.36 -20.75
N LYS A 48 -5.46 -4.06 -21.00
CA LYS A 48 -4.52 -3.56 -20.00
C LYS A 48 -4.94 -2.20 -19.46
N ILE A 49 -5.35 -1.29 -20.35
CA ILE A 49 -5.87 0.03 -19.94
C ILE A 49 -7.08 -0.14 -19.02
N ARG A 50 -8.04 -1.01 -19.39
CA ARG A 50 -9.25 -1.27 -18.59
C ARG A 50 -8.93 -1.87 -17.23
N GLU A 51 -8.02 -2.83 -17.17
CA GLU A 51 -7.57 -3.47 -15.94
C GLU A 51 -6.92 -2.46 -14.98
N LYS A 52 -6.03 -1.60 -15.50
CA LYS A 52 -5.36 -0.56 -14.71
C LYS A 52 -6.33 0.52 -14.24
N LYS A 53 -7.26 0.96 -15.10
CA LYS A 53 -8.36 1.86 -14.71
C LYS A 53 -9.19 1.25 -13.58
N ARG A 54 -9.59 -0.01 -13.69
CA ARG A 54 -10.35 -0.71 -12.65
C ARG A 54 -9.58 -0.76 -11.32
N THR A 55 -8.29 -1.07 -11.38
CA THR A 55 -7.44 -1.14 -10.18
C THR A 55 -7.29 0.23 -9.51
N PHE A 56 -7.09 1.29 -10.28
CA PHE A 56 -7.02 2.66 -9.75
C PHE A 56 -8.37 3.11 -9.16
N SER A 57 -9.50 2.77 -9.79
CA SER A 57 -10.84 3.08 -9.25
C SER A 57 -11.15 2.37 -7.93
N LEU A 58 -10.45 1.29 -7.57
CA LEU A 58 -10.61 0.64 -6.27
C LEU A 58 -10.14 1.52 -5.11
N ASN A 59 -9.24 2.50 -5.34
CA ASN A 59 -8.78 3.40 -4.28
C ASN A 59 -9.95 4.13 -3.62
N GLU A 60 -10.86 4.69 -4.43
CA GLU A 60 -12.05 5.38 -3.92
C GLU A 60 -13.03 4.40 -3.27
N THR A 61 -13.17 3.19 -3.83
CA THR A 61 -14.02 2.15 -3.24
C THR A 61 -13.53 1.76 -1.85
N ILE A 62 -12.22 1.54 -1.69
CA ILE A 62 -11.60 1.21 -0.41
C ILE A 62 -11.80 2.36 0.57
N LYS A 63 -11.56 3.59 0.15
CA LYS A 63 -11.75 4.78 0.99
C LYS A 63 -13.19 4.92 1.50
N ILE A 64 -14.19 4.66 0.65
CA ILE A 64 -15.61 4.68 1.05
C ILE A 64 -15.94 3.53 2.00
N LEU A 65 -15.38 2.34 1.73
CA LEU A 65 -15.61 1.17 2.55
C LEU A 65 -14.96 1.26 3.94
N VAL A 66 -13.90 2.04 4.11
CA VAL A 66 -13.31 2.27 5.42
C VAL A 66 -14.03 3.44 6.09
N GLU A 67 -14.89 3.12 7.06
CA GLU A 67 -15.66 4.11 7.80
C GLU A 67 -14.86 4.56 9.03
N MET A 68 -14.92 5.84 9.37
CA MET A 68 -14.32 6.38 10.60
C MET A 68 -15.30 6.18 11.78
N PRO A 69 -14.82 6.06 13.04
CA PRO A 69 -13.58 6.64 13.56
C PRO A 69 -12.46 5.67 13.97
N LEU A 70 -12.65 4.34 13.89
CA LEU A 70 -11.65 3.37 14.36
C LEU A 70 -10.71 2.88 13.25
N GLU A 71 -11.06 3.16 12.00
CA GLU A 71 -10.45 2.55 10.83
C GLU A 71 -9.71 3.60 9.98
N GLN A 72 -8.57 3.20 9.44
CA GLN A 72 -7.66 4.09 8.73
C GLN A 72 -7.24 3.49 7.38
N VAL A 73 -7.09 4.35 6.38
CA VAL A 73 -6.54 3.99 5.07
C VAL A 73 -5.24 4.73 4.84
N GLU A 74 -4.16 3.99 4.67
CA GLU A 74 -2.84 4.49 4.36
C GLU A 74 -2.50 4.16 2.90
N MET A 75 -2.78 5.12 2.01
CA MET A 75 -2.44 4.98 0.60
C MET A 75 -1.01 5.48 0.33
N LEU A 76 -0.22 4.69 -0.41
CA LEU A 76 1.13 5.03 -0.85
C LEU A 76 1.07 5.58 -2.29
N SER A 77 1.39 6.86 -2.46
CA SER A 77 1.36 7.54 -3.76
C SER A 77 2.78 7.88 -4.26
N PRO A 78 3.19 7.43 -5.47
CA PRO A 78 2.39 6.65 -6.41
C PRO A 78 2.34 5.14 -6.07
N ASP A 79 3.43 4.60 -5.50
CA ASP A 79 3.59 3.20 -5.11
C ASP A 79 4.66 3.05 -4.02
N PHE A 80 4.71 1.89 -3.37
CA PHE A 80 5.69 1.57 -2.35
C PHE A 80 7.12 1.70 -2.85
N GLU A 81 7.46 1.18 -4.03
CA GLU A 81 8.83 1.22 -4.55
C GLU A 81 9.34 2.64 -4.76
N THR A 82 8.49 3.55 -5.24
CA THR A 82 8.83 4.96 -5.46
C THR A 82 8.99 5.70 -4.14
N ILE A 83 8.08 5.47 -3.17
CA ILE A 83 8.18 6.10 -1.85
C ILE A 83 9.40 5.58 -1.07
N SER A 84 9.64 4.28 -1.13
CA SER A 84 10.74 3.64 -0.39
C SER A 84 12.11 3.87 -1.02
N GLY A 85 12.18 4.12 -2.33
CA GLY A 85 13.45 4.09 -3.06
C GLY A 85 13.96 2.67 -3.33
N VAL A 86 13.15 1.64 -3.06
CA VAL A 86 13.48 0.25 -3.38
C VAL A 86 13.56 0.09 -4.89
N SER A 87 14.65 -0.50 -5.36
CA SER A 87 14.89 -0.70 -6.79
C SER A 87 13.88 -1.67 -7.41
N LYS A 88 13.10 -1.18 -8.39
CA LYS A 88 12.17 -2.00 -9.18
C LYS A 88 12.89 -3.14 -9.91
N SER A 89 14.08 -2.89 -10.47
CA SER A 89 14.85 -3.92 -11.17
C SER A 89 15.38 -5.02 -10.24
N GLN A 90 15.72 -4.68 -8.99
CA GLN A 90 16.01 -5.70 -7.99
C GLN A 90 14.76 -6.49 -7.63
N GLY A 91 13.60 -5.83 -7.49
CA GLY A 91 12.32 -6.50 -7.26
C GLY A 91 11.99 -7.54 -8.33
N GLU A 92 12.23 -7.23 -9.61
CA GLU A 92 12.04 -8.16 -10.73
C GLU A 92 13.04 -9.33 -10.69
N LYS A 93 14.29 -9.08 -10.29
CA LYS A 93 15.36 -10.09 -10.30
C LYS A 93 15.26 -11.11 -9.17
N LYS A 94 15.03 -10.64 -7.94
CA LYS A 94 15.09 -11.48 -6.72
C LYS A 94 13.77 -11.55 -5.94
N GLY A 95 12.73 -10.90 -6.45
CA GLY A 95 11.43 -10.77 -5.78
C GLY A 95 11.35 -9.49 -4.94
N LYS A 96 10.17 -8.87 -4.95
CA LYS A 96 9.91 -7.58 -4.28
C LYS A 96 10.22 -7.60 -2.79
N ALA A 97 9.78 -8.64 -2.08
CA ALA A 97 9.99 -8.75 -0.63
C ALA A 97 11.48 -8.80 -0.27
N PHE A 98 12.28 -9.60 -0.97
CA PHE A 98 13.73 -9.66 -0.76
C PHE A 98 14.43 -8.37 -1.18
N ALA A 99 13.96 -7.69 -2.23
CA ALA A 99 14.49 -6.38 -2.61
C ALA A 99 14.23 -5.31 -1.55
N ALA A 100 13.05 -5.32 -0.93
CA ALA A 100 12.73 -4.43 0.17
C ALA A 100 13.57 -4.76 1.41
N LEU A 101 13.68 -6.04 1.78
CA LEU A 101 14.47 -6.47 2.93
C LEU A 101 15.93 -6.00 2.82
N ASP A 102 16.61 -6.37 1.73
CA ASP A 102 18.02 -5.98 1.52
C ASP A 102 18.21 -4.46 1.52
N HIS A 103 17.22 -3.71 1.00
CA HIS A 103 17.26 -2.26 0.99
C HIS A 103 17.17 -1.70 2.41
N PHE A 104 16.17 -2.10 3.18
CA PHE A 104 15.96 -1.58 4.55
C PHE A 104 16.97 -2.11 5.57
N GLU A 105 17.63 -3.24 5.32
CA GLU A 105 18.78 -3.68 6.10
C GLU A 105 20.02 -2.79 5.90
N ALA A 106 20.17 -2.21 4.71
CA ALA A 106 21.32 -1.38 4.36
C ALA A 106 21.10 0.12 4.62
N VAL A 107 19.84 0.55 4.75
CA VAL A 107 19.47 1.96 4.96
C VAL A 107 19.52 2.30 6.45
N ASP A 108 20.22 3.39 6.78
CA ASP A 108 20.18 3.95 8.13
C ASP A 108 18.77 4.44 8.48
N GLN A 109 18.34 4.25 9.75
CA GLN A 109 17.00 4.62 10.20
C GLN A 109 16.66 6.10 9.94
N SER A 110 17.64 7.00 9.99
CA SER A 110 17.44 8.43 9.71
C SER A 110 17.13 8.74 8.24
N ASN A 111 17.46 7.80 7.34
CA ASN A 111 17.20 7.89 5.91
C ASN A 111 15.89 7.17 5.50
N ILE A 112 15.17 6.55 6.44
CA ILE A 112 13.86 5.95 6.13
C ILE A 112 12.85 7.07 5.81
N PRO A 113 12.20 7.04 4.64
CA PRO A 113 11.21 8.04 4.24
C PRO A 113 10.13 8.25 5.29
N ASP A 114 9.84 9.52 5.61
CA ASP A 114 8.86 9.93 6.63
C ASP A 114 7.50 9.27 6.42
N ARG A 115 7.08 9.15 5.16
CA ARG A 115 5.81 8.53 4.79
C ARG A 115 5.72 7.09 5.30
N LEU A 116 6.79 6.29 5.17
CA LEU A 116 6.79 4.91 5.64
C LEU A 116 6.82 4.85 7.18
N ARG A 117 7.55 5.77 7.83
CA ARG A 117 7.54 5.89 9.30
C ARG A 117 6.14 6.17 9.82
N GLN A 118 5.41 7.08 9.18
CA GLN A 118 4.03 7.41 9.52
C GLN A 118 3.10 6.20 9.38
N VAL A 119 3.21 5.43 8.29
CA VAL A 119 2.41 4.20 8.10
C VAL A 119 2.70 3.17 9.20
N VAL A 120 3.96 2.95 9.55
CA VAL A 120 4.33 2.03 10.64
C VAL A 120 3.76 2.53 11.98
N TYR A 121 3.88 3.82 12.28
CA TYR A 121 3.33 4.38 13.52
C TYR A 121 1.81 4.24 13.59
N ALA A 122 1.10 4.49 12.48
CA ALA A 122 -0.34 4.27 12.39
C ALA A 122 -0.70 2.79 12.60
N ALA A 123 0.00 1.87 11.95
CA ALA A 123 -0.25 0.43 12.04
C ALA A 123 -0.07 -0.14 13.46
N PHE A 124 0.89 0.40 14.21
CA PHE A 124 1.18 -0.06 15.58
C PHE A 124 0.49 0.77 16.65
N ASN A 125 -0.33 1.78 16.28
CA ASN A 125 -0.84 2.81 17.19
C ASN A 125 0.28 3.40 18.08
N ALA A 126 1.51 3.37 17.58
CA ALA A 126 2.63 4.01 18.26
C ALA A 126 2.41 5.50 18.05
N GLN A 127 2.20 6.24 19.14
CA GLN A 127 2.38 7.69 19.08
C GLN A 127 3.85 7.93 18.72
N GLY A 128 4.14 8.01 17.43
CA GLY A 128 5.43 8.46 16.94
C GLY A 128 5.68 9.79 17.62
N ALA A 129 6.69 9.82 18.49
CA ALA A 129 7.05 10.98 19.28
C ALA A 129 6.95 12.22 18.40
N LYS A 130 5.95 13.07 18.68
CA LYS A 130 5.97 14.44 18.21
C LYS A 130 7.20 15.06 18.87
N ALA A 131 8.29 15.13 18.11
CA ALA A 131 9.37 16.08 18.36
C ALA A 131 8.94 17.43 17.78
#